data_AF-X1UWU9-F1
#
_entry.id   AF-X1UWU9-F1
#
_cell.length_a   1.000
_cell.length_b   1.000
_cell.length_c   1.000
_cell.angle_alpha   90.00
_cell.angle_beta   90.00
_cell.angle_gamma   90.00
#
_symmetry.space_group_name_H-M   'P 1'
#
loop_
_entity.id
_entity.type
_entity.pdbx_description
1 polymer ?
#
loop_
_entity_poly.entity_id
_entity_poly.type
_entity_poly.pdbx_seq_one_letter_code
_entity_poly.pdbx_strand_id
1 'polypeptide(L)'
;MKSKEIALGSVLGALYLVLGVILQPWSFGFIQVRVACAMIPLIALVGMPGVIGVTIGHFIFNSYFASLGPFDLLSPFVFLIPRILIAKYG
;
A
#
# COMPACT_ATOMS: atom_id res chain seq x y z
N MET A 1 -18.57 -6.36 3.62
CA MET A 1 -18.23 -5.18 2.80
C MET A 1 -19.28 -5.04 1.71
N LYS A 2 -19.71 -3.81 1.41
CA LYS A 2 -20.60 -3.53 0.27
C LYS A 2 -19.79 -3.53 -1.03
N SER A 3 -20.41 -3.79 -2.18
CA SER A 3 -19.72 -3.85 -3.48
C SER A 3 -18.91 -2.58 -3.79
N LYS A 4 -19.39 -1.40 -3.37
CA LYS A 4 -18.68 -0.12 -3.48
C LYS A 4 -17.34 -0.11 -2.72
N GLU A 5 -17.30 -0.69 -1.51
CA GLU A 5 -16.10 -0.72 -0.67
C GLU A 5 -15.05 -1.67 -1.24
N ILE A 6 -15.50 -2.80 -1.80
CA ILE A 6 -14.63 -3.76 -2.49
C ILE A 6 -14.02 -3.08 -3.71
N ALA A 7 -14.85 -2.44 -4.55
CA ALA A 7 -14.37 -1.72 -5.73
C ALA A 7 -13.36 -0.63 -5.35
N LEU A 8 -13.64 0.15 -4.32
CA LEU A 8 -12.74 1.21 -3.83
C LEU A 8 -11.40 0.63 -3.32
N GLY A 9 -11.45 -0.44 -2.52
CA GLY A 9 -10.24 -1.13 -2.07
C GLY A 9 -9.42 -1.70 -3.24
N SER A 10 -10.07 -2.30 -4.24
CA SER A 10 -9.41 -2.82 -5.44
C SER A 10 -8.73 -1.71 -6.24
N VAL A 11 -9.40 -0.55 -6.43
CA VAL A 11 -8.82 0.61 -7.12
C VAL A 11 -7.60 1.15 -6.37
N LEU A 12 -7.67 1.26 -5.04
CA LEU A 12 -6.54 1.72 -4.23
C LEU A 12 -5.37 0.72 -4.26
N GLY A 13 -5.65 -0.58 -4.23
CA GLY A 13 -4.63 -1.62 -4.37
C GLY A 13 -3.94 -1.58 -5.74
N ALA A 14 -4.72 -1.44 -6.81
CA ALA A 14 -4.18 -1.31 -8.16
C ALA A 14 -3.35 -0.05 -8.32
N LEU A 15 -3.82 1.08 -7.78
CA LEU A 15 -3.09 2.34 -7.82
C LEU A 15 -1.76 2.25 -7.04
N TYR A 16 -1.74 1.59 -5.88
CA TYR A 16 -0.50 1.35 -5.13
C TYR A 16 0.51 0.58 -5.98
N LEU A 17 0.06 -0.51 -6.62
CA LEU A 17 0.91 -1.34 -7.48
C LEU A 17 1.47 -0.55 -8.66
N VAL A 18 0.61 0.19 -9.38
CA VAL A 18 1.02 0.99 -10.55
C VAL A 18 2.02 2.07 -10.16
N LEU A 19 1.76 2.81 -9.07
CA LEU A 19 2.69 3.82 -8.57
C LEU A 19 4.04 3.19 -8.17
N GLY A 20 4.01 2.04 -7.51
CA GLY A 20 5.22 1.30 -7.14
C GLY A 20 6.05 0.89 -8.37
N VAL A 21 5.40 0.34 -9.40
CA VAL A 21 6.08 -0.14 -10.62
C VAL A 21 6.65 1.01 -11.43
N ILE A 22 5.87 2.07 -11.67
CA ILE A 22 6.32 3.22 -12.48
C ILE A 22 7.47 3.96 -11.79
N LEU A 23 7.40 4.11 -10.47
CA LEU A 23 8.38 4.84 -9.68
C LEU A 23 9.41 3.92 -9.03
N GLN A 24 9.55 2.69 -9.52
CA GLN A 24 10.50 1.71 -9.00
C GLN A 24 11.95 2.24 -8.96
N PRO A 25 12.48 2.94 -10.01
CA PRO A 25 13.86 3.45 -9.99
C PRO A 25 14.13 4.46 -8.86
N TRP A 26 13.11 5.22 -8.49
CA TRP A 26 13.17 6.23 -7.42
C TRP A 26 12.89 5.63 -6.04
N SER A 27 12.20 4.48 -6.01
CA SER A 27 11.80 3.78 -4.80
C SER A 27 12.92 2.91 -4.22
N PHE A 28 14.04 2.69 -4.90
CA PHE A 28 15.15 1.85 -4.42
C PHE A 28 16.55 2.49 -4.61
N GLY A 29 16.60 3.81 -4.83
CA GLY A 29 17.87 4.57 -4.87
C GLY A 29 18.40 4.94 -3.48
N PHE A 30 19.54 5.64 -3.44
CA PHE A 30 20.15 6.15 -2.19
C PHE A 30 19.21 7.06 -1.38
N ILE A 31 18.34 7.80 -2.07
CA ILE A 31 17.23 8.55 -1.48
C ILE A 31 15.94 7.84 -1.91
N GLN A 32 15.34 7.08 -0.99
CA GLN A 32 14.14 6.30 -1.27
C GLN A 32 12.88 7.17 -1.16
N VAL A 33 12.34 7.62 -2.28
CA VAL A 33 11.07 8.34 -2.33
C VAL A 33 9.97 7.41 -2.84
N ARG A 34 9.18 6.87 -1.92
CA ARG A 34 8.06 5.97 -2.25
C ARG A 34 6.74 6.74 -2.25
N VAL A 35 6.33 7.23 -3.41
CA VAL A 35 5.05 7.96 -3.58
C VAL A 35 3.86 7.07 -3.20
N ALA A 36 3.96 5.75 -3.39
CA ALA A 36 2.94 4.80 -2.94
C ALA A 36 2.69 4.87 -1.40
N CYS A 37 3.66 5.32 -0.59
CA CYS A 37 3.46 5.52 0.84
C CYS A 37 2.52 6.70 1.15
N ALA A 38 2.35 7.66 0.23
CA ALA A 38 1.39 8.75 0.39
C ALA A 38 -0.08 8.25 0.40
N MET A 39 -0.32 7.01 -0.02
CA MET A 39 -1.65 6.38 0.07
C MET A 39 -2.01 5.95 1.49
N ILE A 40 -1.03 5.79 2.39
CA ILE A 40 -1.25 5.38 3.78
C ILE A 40 -2.07 6.43 4.56
N PRO A 41 -1.73 7.74 4.56
CA PRO A 41 -2.57 8.74 5.23
C PRO A 41 -3.95 8.88 4.59
N LEU A 42 -4.08 8.58 3.28
CA LEU A 42 -5.38 8.61 2.59
C LEU A 42 -6.39 7.62 3.20
N ILE A 43 -5.91 6.59 3.91
CA ILE A 43 -6.74 5.61 4.63
C ILE A 43 -7.66 6.29 5.66
N ALA A 44 -7.27 7.43 6.25
CA ALA A 44 -8.13 8.19 7.15
C ALA A 44 -9.46 8.61 6.49
N LEU A 45 -9.41 8.93 5.19
CA LEU A 45 -10.57 9.41 4.44
C LEU A 45 -11.49 8.29 3.95
N VAL A 46 -10.92 7.13 3.59
CA VAL A 46 -11.64 6.00 3.01
C VAL A 46 -11.92 4.87 3.99
N GLY A 47 -11.26 4.86 5.15
CA GLY A 47 -11.41 3.88 6.21
C GLY A 47 -10.88 2.49 5.86
N MET A 48 -11.55 1.46 6.39
CA MET A 48 -11.14 0.06 6.25
C MET A 48 -10.93 -0.47 4.82
N PRO A 49 -11.70 -0.09 3.78
CA PRO A 49 -11.40 -0.53 2.41
C PRO A 49 -10.03 -0.04 1.92
N GLY A 50 -9.57 1.13 2.40
CA GLY A 50 -8.22 1.63 2.13
C GLY A 50 -7.13 0.76 2.76
N VAL A 51 -7.33 0.31 4.01
CA VAL A 51 -6.41 -0.61 4.71
C VAL A 51 -6.21 -1.89 3.89
N ILE A 52 -7.30 -2.51 3.45
CA ILE A 52 -7.27 -3.78 2.71
C ILE A 52 -6.63 -3.56 1.34
N GLY A 53 -7.10 -2.55 0.59
CA GLY A 53 -6.60 -2.24 -0.75
C GLY A 53 -5.10 -1.96 -0.78
N VAL A 54 -4.63 -1.02 0.06
CA VAL A 54 -3.21 -0.64 0.14
C VAL A 54 -2.34 -1.79 0.66
N THR A 55 -2.87 -2.67 1.51
CA THR A 55 -2.12 -3.85 1.99
C THR A 55 -1.93 -4.89 0.91
N ILE A 56 -3.00 -5.22 0.18
CA ILE A 56 -2.92 -6.16 -0.93
C ILE A 56 -2.02 -5.61 -2.05
N GLY A 57 -2.20 -4.34 -2.43
CA GLY A 57 -1.35 -3.69 -3.44
C GLY A 57 0.12 -3.65 -3.04
N HIS A 58 0.43 -3.35 -1.77
CA HIS A 58 1.79 -3.38 -1.24
C HIS A 58 2.39 -4.78 -1.24
N PHE A 59 1.63 -5.79 -0.84
CA PHE A 59 2.07 -7.17 -0.84
C PHE A 59 2.37 -7.68 -2.26
N ILE A 60 1.47 -7.45 -3.21
CA ILE A 60 1.69 -7.82 -4.62
C ILE A 60 2.92 -7.09 -5.16
N PHE A 61 3.04 -5.80 -4.92
CA PHE A 61 4.20 -5.03 -5.40
C PHE A 61 5.52 -5.63 -4.88
N ASN A 62 5.63 -5.87 -3.57
CA ASN A 62 6.85 -6.46 -3.01
C ASN A 62 7.07 -7.92 -3.43
N SER A 63 6.01 -8.65 -3.83
CA SER A 63 6.14 -10.03 -4.28
C SER A 63 6.82 -10.15 -5.65
N TYR A 64 6.63 -9.16 -6.52
CA TYR A 64 7.12 -9.22 -7.90
C TYR A 64 8.24 -8.21 -8.21
N PHE A 65 8.32 -7.11 -7.46
CA PHE A 65 9.15 -5.95 -7.81
C PHE A 65 10.08 -5.48 -6.67
N ALA A 66 10.10 -6.17 -5.54
CA ALA A 66 11.00 -5.84 -4.43
C ALA A 66 12.47 -6.13 -4.78
N SER A 67 13.35 -5.22 -4.36
CA SER A 67 14.80 -5.33 -4.57
C SER A 67 15.54 -6.04 -3.43
N LEU A 68 14.91 -6.19 -2.26
CA LEU A 68 15.53 -6.71 -1.02
C LEU A 68 15.21 -8.19 -0.73
N GLY A 69 14.59 -8.90 -1.68
CA GLY A 69 14.24 -10.31 -1.53
C GLY A 69 13.09 -10.57 -0.54
N PRO A 70 12.98 -11.77 0.04
CA PRO A 70 11.81 -12.21 0.82
C PRO A 70 11.49 -11.34 2.04
N PHE A 71 12.47 -10.63 2.60
CA PHE A 71 12.26 -9.73 3.74
C PHE A 71 11.31 -8.58 3.42
N ASP A 72 11.23 -8.15 2.17
CA ASP A 72 10.33 -7.05 1.76
C ASP A 72 8.85 -7.47 1.83
N LEU A 73 8.57 -8.78 1.88
CA LEU A 73 7.22 -9.33 2.08
C LEU A 73 6.71 -9.15 3.52
N LEU A 74 7.58 -8.86 4.49
CA LEU A 74 7.17 -8.60 5.87
C LEU A 74 6.62 -7.18 6.03
N SER A 75 7.09 -6.23 5.23
CA SER A 75 6.73 -4.83 5.36
C SER A 75 5.21 -4.54 5.29
N PRO A 76 4.39 -5.17 4.42
CA PRO A 76 2.94 -4.95 4.41
C PRO A 76 2.26 -5.32 5.72
N PHE A 77 2.76 -6.34 6.42
CA PHE A 77 2.22 -6.80 7.70
C PHE A 77 2.66 -5.91 8.86
N VAL A 78 3.91 -5.43 8.84
CA VAL A 78 4.39 -4.45 9.85
C VAL A 78 3.57 -3.17 9.79
N PHE A 79 3.23 -2.70 8.59
CA PHE A 79 2.40 -1.50 8.41
C PHE A 79 0.90 -1.73 8.67
N LEU A 80 0.45 -2.96 8.92
CA LEU A 80 -0.97 -3.25 9.13
C LEU A 80 -1.54 -2.54 10.37
N ILE A 81 -0.79 -2.57 11.49
CA ILE A 81 -1.20 -1.93 12.75
C ILE A 81 -1.34 -0.41 12.56
N PRO A 82 -0.33 0.33 12.05
CA PRO A 82 -0.48 1.75 11.74
C PRO A 82 -1.67 2.05 10.83
N ARG A 83 -1.91 1.24 9.80
CA ARG A 83 -3.03 1.45 8.86
C ARG A 83 -4.39 1.30 9.54
N ILE A 84 -4.55 0.32 10.43
CA ILE A 84 -5.78 0.14 11.21
C ILE A 84 -5.98 1.32 12.17
N LEU A 85 -4.90 1.79 12.81
CA LEU A 85 -4.97 2.97 13.69
C LEU A 85 -5.40 4.22 12.91
N ILE A 86 -4.83 4.45 11.73
CA ILE A 86 -5.21 5.56 10.85
C ILE A 86 -6.67 5.43 10.41
N ALA A 87 -7.14 4.23 10.06
CA ALA A 87 -8.54 4.02 9.69
C ALA A 87 -9.53 4.24 10.85
N LYS A 88 -9.07 4.16 12.10
CA LYS A 88 -9.91 4.30 13.29
C LYS A 88 -9.86 5.70 13.91
N TYR A 89 -8.72 6.38 13.82
CA TYR A 89 -8.45 7.64 14.53
C TYR A 89 -8.01 8.80 13.63
N GLY A 90 -7.76 8.57 12.34
CA GLY A 90 -7.52 9.62 11.35
C GLY A 90 -8.82 10.18 10.79
#